data_AF-A0AAD6MJD7-F1
#
_entry.id   AF-A0AAD6MJD7-F1
#
_cell.length_a   1.000
_cell.length_b   1.000
_cell.length_c   1.000
_cell.angle_alpha   90.00
_cell.angle_beta   90.00
_cell.angle_gamma   90.00
#
_symmetry.space_group_name_H-M   'P 1'
#
loop_
_entity.id
_entity.type
_entity.pdbx_description
1 polymer ?
#
loop_
_entity_poly.entity_id
_entity_poly.type
_entity_poly.pdbx_seq_one_letter_code
_entity_poly.pdbx_strand_id
1 'polypeptide(L)'
;MQQFPGGGTYEVMATRPRSDLYVNLPALKKLDAMLISMLDGFCETEFWYVDRGIVVADGGDCDAYPSGISGGRPSIRQEEKWWLPCPKVSTKWLSDDTRKRLQQCRDCTNQILKAAMAINSSVLVEMEIPTAYMETLPKDVGQSILESYSRVMESLAFNIRARIDDVIYVDDAIKQCAAAESSVPLQQRRIRRSSHPEENVS
;
A
#
# COMPACT_ATOMS: atom_id res chain seq x y z
N MET A 1 -43.39 -30.34 20.41
CA MET A 1 -44.20 -31.05 21.41
C MET A 1 -43.99 -30.40 22.76
N GLN A 2 -44.95 -29.60 23.22
CA GLN A 2 -44.93 -29.03 24.56
C GLN A 2 -45.92 -29.82 25.42
N GLN A 3 -45.48 -30.27 26.60
CA GLN A 3 -46.31 -31.01 27.54
C GLN A 3 -47.07 -30.01 28.43
N PHE A 4 -48.40 -30.09 28.42
CA PHE A 4 -49.24 -29.34 29.35
C PHE A 4 -49.49 -30.15 30.64
N PRO A 5 -49.85 -29.51 31.77
CA PRO A 5 -50.07 -30.18 33.05
C PRO A 5 -51.17 -31.27 33.02
N GLY A 6 -51.99 -31.31 31.97
CA GLY A 6 -53.04 -32.31 31.75
C GLY A 6 -52.64 -33.52 30.90
N GLY A 7 -51.35 -33.74 30.62
CA GLY A 7 -50.84 -34.95 29.95
C GLY A 7 -51.01 -34.98 28.41
N GLY A 8 -51.60 -33.96 27.81
CA GLY A 8 -51.68 -33.81 26.35
C GLY A 8 -50.36 -33.25 25.76
N THR A 9 -49.89 -33.87 24.68
CA THR A 9 -48.81 -33.33 23.84
C THR A 9 -49.42 -32.55 22.67
N TYR A 10 -49.12 -31.26 22.59
CA TYR A 10 -49.56 -30.42 21.47
C TYR A 10 -48.36 -30.02 20.61
N GLU A 11 -48.57 -29.99 19.29
CA GLU A 11 -47.65 -29.38 18.35
C GLU A 11 -47.84 -27.87 18.38
N VAL A 12 -46.78 -27.16 18.78
CA VAL A 12 -46.78 -25.71 18.94
C VAL A 12 -45.65 -25.16 18.08
N MET A 13 -45.95 -24.14 17.28
CA MET A 13 -44.93 -23.37 16.56
C MET A 13 -44.12 -22.58 17.58
N ALA A 14 -42.81 -22.83 17.65
CA ALA A 14 -41.89 -22.14 18.56
C ALA A 14 -40.95 -21.24 17.76
N THR A 15 -40.73 -20.02 18.25
CA THR A 15 -39.72 -19.11 17.68
C THR A 15 -38.33 -19.60 18.04
N ARG A 16 -37.45 -19.76 17.06
CA ARG A 16 -36.03 -20.05 17.25
C ARG A 16 -35.19 -19.02 16.51
N PRO A 17 -34.08 -18.55 17.09
CA PRO A 17 -33.15 -17.68 16.36
C PRO A 17 -32.60 -18.44 15.15
N ARG A 18 -32.31 -17.73 14.07
CA ARG A 18 -31.66 -18.32 12.89
C ARG A 18 -30.31 -18.92 13.31
N SER A 19 -29.98 -20.08 12.75
CA SER A 19 -28.84 -20.90 13.17
C SER A 19 -27.49 -20.20 12.97
N ASP A 20 -27.36 -19.45 11.88
CA ASP A 20 -26.23 -18.57 11.57
C ASP A 20 -25.99 -17.54 12.68
N LEU A 21 -27.03 -16.81 13.09
CA LEU A 21 -26.94 -15.79 14.12
C LEU A 21 -26.66 -16.38 15.50
N TYR A 22 -27.26 -17.54 15.78
CA TYR A 22 -27.09 -18.23 17.06
C TYR A 22 -25.62 -18.61 17.32
N VAL A 23 -24.88 -18.98 16.27
CA VAL A 23 -23.47 -19.38 16.37
C VAL A 23 -22.53 -18.18 16.19
N ASN A 24 -22.77 -17.34 15.17
CA ASN A 24 -21.84 -16.30 14.77
C ASN A 24 -21.80 -15.13 15.76
N LEU A 25 -22.94 -14.72 16.33
CA LEU A 25 -22.98 -13.57 17.23
C LEU A 25 -22.18 -13.79 18.52
N PRO A 26 -22.31 -14.91 19.26
CA PRO A 26 -21.46 -15.19 20.42
C PRO A 26 -19.98 -15.32 20.05
N ALA A 27 -19.66 -15.92 18.90
CA ALA A 27 -18.28 -16.05 18.42
C ALA A 27 -17.66 -14.67 18.16
N LEU A 28 -18.36 -13.78 17.47
CA LEU A 28 -17.91 -12.40 17.20
C LEU A 28 -17.72 -11.60 18.50
N LYS A 29 -18.65 -11.70 19.45
CA LYS A 29 -18.49 -11.07 20.78
C LYS A 29 -17.24 -11.55 21.50
N LYS A 30 -16.91 -12.83 21.38
CA LYS A 30 -15.67 -13.38 21.96
C LYS A 30 -14.43 -12.83 21.27
N LEU A 31 -14.44 -12.70 19.94
CA LEU A 31 -13.33 -12.09 19.19
C LEU A 31 -13.11 -10.62 19.55
N ASP A 32 -14.19 -9.85 19.70
CA ASP A 32 -14.17 -8.45 20.14
C ASP A 32 -13.56 -8.31 21.55
N ALA A 33 -14.04 -9.10 22.50
CA ALA A 33 -13.48 -9.14 23.86
C ALA A 33 -11.99 -9.52 23.87
N MET A 34 -11.56 -10.43 22.99
CA MET A 34 -10.15 -10.77 22.85
C MET A 34 -9.31 -9.59 22.32
N LEU A 35 -9.81 -8.82 21.35
CA LEU A 35 -9.12 -7.63 20.85
C LEU A 35 -9.02 -6.54 21.92
N ILE A 36 -10.11 -6.26 22.63
CA ILE A 36 -10.11 -5.28 23.72
C ILE A 36 -9.13 -5.70 24.81
N SER A 37 -9.16 -6.98 25.23
CA SER A 37 -8.22 -7.48 26.23
C SER A 37 -6.76 -7.43 25.79
N MET A 38 -6.46 -7.59 24.50
CA MET A 38 -5.10 -7.39 23.97
C MET A 38 -4.69 -5.93 24.07
N LEU A 39 -5.59 -5.00 23.71
CA LEU A 39 -5.34 -3.56 23.78
C LEU A 39 -5.13 -3.10 25.22
N ASP A 40 -5.94 -3.58 26.16
CA ASP A 40 -5.81 -3.31 27.59
C ASP A 40 -4.48 -3.82 28.16
N GLY A 41 -3.88 -4.84 27.53
CA GLY A 41 -2.59 -5.40 27.94
C GLY A 41 -1.37 -4.53 27.63
N PHE A 42 -1.55 -3.40 26.93
CA PHE A 42 -0.50 -2.43 26.60
C PHE A 42 -0.42 -1.31 27.66
N CYS A 43 0.32 -1.58 28.73
CA CYS A 43 0.70 -0.59 29.74
C CYS A 43 2.23 -0.46 29.78
N GLU A 44 2.72 0.71 30.21
CA GLU A 44 4.15 0.94 30.49
C GLU A 44 5.08 0.50 29.34
N THR A 45 4.76 0.93 28.12
CA THR A 45 5.44 0.47 26.91
C THR A 45 6.82 1.11 26.75
N GLU A 46 7.81 0.30 26.33
CA GLU A 46 9.17 0.76 25.98
C GLU A 46 9.22 1.54 24.64
N PHE A 47 8.06 1.71 24.01
CA PHE A 47 7.85 2.45 22.78
C PHE A 47 6.80 3.54 22.98
N TRP A 48 6.87 4.58 22.16
CA TRP A 48 5.93 5.71 22.17
C TRP A 48 5.70 6.23 20.75
N TYR A 49 4.74 7.13 20.58
CA TYR A 49 4.39 7.71 19.29
C TYR A 49 4.75 9.19 19.27
N VAL A 50 5.22 9.67 18.12
CA VAL A 50 5.55 11.08 17.87
C VAL A 50 4.80 11.55 16.65
N ASP A 51 4.09 12.67 16.76
CA ASP A 51 3.35 13.25 15.64
C ASP A 51 4.27 13.61 14.49
N ARG A 52 3.82 13.28 13.28
CA ARG A 52 4.46 13.73 12.04
C ARG A 52 4.03 15.17 11.85
N GLY A 53 4.83 16.11 12.37
CA GLY A 53 4.56 17.53 12.21
C GLY A 53 4.28 17.86 10.75
N ILE A 54 3.19 18.60 10.51
CA ILE A 54 2.98 19.24 9.21
C ILE A 54 4.04 20.34 9.12
N VAL A 55 5.08 20.12 8.33
CA VAL A 55 5.95 21.23 7.92
C VAL A 55 5.12 22.06 6.95
N VAL A 56 4.37 23.02 7.49
CA VAL A 56 3.90 24.15 6.70
C VAL A 56 5.16 24.92 6.38
N ALA A 57 5.63 24.80 5.14
CA ALA A 57 6.65 25.66 4.60
C ALA A 57 6.06 27.08 4.56
N ASP A 58 6.25 27.83 5.64
CA ASP A 58 6.03 29.27 5.60
C ASP A 58 7.13 29.86 4.73
N GLY A 59 6.71 30.54 3.66
CA GLY A 59 7.60 31.06 2.64
C GLY A 59 8.42 32.21 3.19
N GLY A 60 9.74 32.03 3.29
CA GLY A 60 10.60 33.13 3.69
C GLY A 60 12.05 32.73 3.89
N ASP A 61 12.82 32.87 2.80
CA ASP A 61 14.25 33.18 2.79
C ASP A 61 15.26 32.06 3.12
N CYS A 62 16.38 32.12 2.39
CA CYS A 62 17.40 31.11 2.26
C CYS A 62 18.38 31.04 3.45
N ASP A 63 19.00 29.86 3.59
CA ASP A 63 20.20 29.56 4.39
C ASP A 63 20.09 29.51 5.93
N ALA A 64 19.46 28.45 6.44
CA ALA A 64 19.96 27.76 7.65
C ALA A 64 19.35 26.36 7.74
N TYR A 65 20.16 25.33 7.47
CA TYR A 65 19.82 23.94 7.75
C TYR A 65 19.33 23.77 9.20
N PRO A 66 18.12 23.24 9.45
CA PRO A 66 17.87 22.50 10.68
C PRO A 66 18.43 21.09 10.46
N SER A 67 19.73 20.94 10.68
CA SER A 67 20.29 19.64 11.03
C SER A 67 19.67 19.20 12.36
N GLY A 68 18.87 18.15 12.33
CA GLY A 68 18.27 17.48 13.49
C GLY A 68 16.87 16.99 13.14
N ILE A 69 16.65 15.71 12.87
CA ILE A 69 16.84 14.61 13.81
C ILE A 69 17.24 13.35 13.05
N SER A 70 18.34 12.74 13.50
CA SER A 70 18.66 11.33 13.29
C SER A 70 17.46 10.44 13.63
N GLY A 71 16.75 9.98 12.62
CA GLY A 71 15.65 9.04 12.72
C GLY A 71 15.47 8.45 11.34
N GLY A 72 16.02 7.25 11.15
CA GLY A 72 16.15 6.60 9.85
C GLY A 72 14.92 6.76 8.97
N ARG A 73 15.17 7.02 7.68
CA ARG A 73 14.21 7.05 6.57
C ARG A 73 12.93 6.27 6.90
N PRO A 74 11.73 6.89 6.89
CA PRO A 74 10.49 6.16 7.10
C PRO A 74 10.47 4.96 6.16
N SER A 75 10.18 3.77 6.69
CA SER A 75 9.98 2.58 5.86
C SER A 75 8.96 2.92 4.75
N ILE A 76 9.13 2.43 3.53
CA ILE A 76 8.19 2.66 2.41
C ILE A 76 6.72 2.33 2.78
N ARG A 77 6.52 1.43 3.76
CA ARG A 77 5.21 1.09 4.36
C ARG A 77 4.56 2.20 5.19
N GLN A 78 5.31 3.22 5.56
CA GLN A 78 4.87 4.36 6.37
C GLN A 78 4.53 5.60 5.52
N GLU A 79 4.92 5.64 4.24
CA GLU A 79 4.65 6.78 3.36
C GLU A 79 3.17 6.85 2.97
N GLU A 80 2.53 5.69 2.77
CA GLU A 80 1.09 5.57 2.46
C GLU A 80 0.15 5.94 3.63
N LYS A 81 0.67 5.95 4.86
CA LYS A 81 -0.11 6.23 6.09
C LYS A 81 0.37 7.51 6.73
N TRP A 82 0.49 8.57 5.92
CA TRP A 82 1.01 9.88 6.34
C TRP A 82 0.24 10.50 7.51
N TRP A 83 -1.02 10.11 7.71
CA TRP A 83 -1.88 10.56 8.81
C TRP A 83 -1.61 9.89 10.16
N LEU A 84 -0.73 8.87 10.24
CA LEU A 84 -0.43 8.17 11.50
C LEU A 84 0.86 8.71 12.17
N PRO A 85 0.86 8.89 13.51
CA PRO A 85 2.07 9.19 14.27
C PRO A 85 3.18 8.15 14.07
N CYS A 86 4.44 8.58 14.12
CA CYS A 86 5.61 7.72 14.00
C CYS A 86 5.89 6.97 15.32
N PRO A 87 5.96 5.62 15.32
CA PRO A 87 6.45 4.88 16.48
C PRO A 87 7.95 5.10 16.68
N LYS A 88 8.36 5.31 17.94
CA LYS A 88 9.75 5.40 18.40
C LYS A 88 9.98 4.44 19.57
N VAL A 89 11.23 4.03 19.75
CA VAL A 89 11.70 3.13 20.80
C VAL A 89 12.91 3.77 21.47
N SER A 90 13.16 3.43 22.74
CA SER A 90 14.38 3.82 23.45
C SER A 90 15.65 3.36 22.70
N THR A 91 16.74 4.12 22.85
CA THR A 91 18.05 3.81 22.24
C THR A 91 18.66 2.49 22.73
N LYS A 92 18.14 1.94 23.83
CA LYS A 92 18.50 0.62 24.38
C LYS A 92 17.78 -0.56 23.69
N TRP A 93 16.99 -0.30 22.64
CA TRP A 93 16.16 -1.28 21.92
C TRP A 93 15.04 -1.88 22.80
N LEU A 94 14.09 -2.59 22.18
CA LEU A 94 13.06 -3.31 22.92
C LEU A 94 13.67 -4.51 23.66
N SER A 95 13.26 -4.72 24.91
CA SER A 95 13.57 -5.94 25.66
C SER A 95 13.05 -7.19 24.93
N ASP A 96 13.74 -8.31 25.09
CA ASP A 96 13.37 -9.57 24.45
C ASP A 96 11.97 -10.05 24.87
N ASP A 97 11.59 -9.81 26.13
CA ASP A 97 10.25 -10.15 26.63
C ASP A 97 9.17 -9.28 25.96
N THR A 98 9.40 -7.97 25.82
CA THR A 98 8.49 -7.07 25.12
C THR A 98 8.37 -7.45 23.65
N ARG A 99 9.48 -7.79 22.99
CA ARG A 99 9.49 -8.27 21.59
C ARG A 99 8.69 -9.56 21.43
N LYS A 100 8.87 -10.54 22.31
CA LYS A 100 8.10 -11.80 22.31
C LYS A 100 6.61 -11.53 22.51
N ARG A 101 6.24 -10.68 23.48
CA ARG A 101 4.84 -10.28 23.73
C ARG A 101 4.21 -9.60 22.51
N LEU A 102 4.91 -8.66 21.88
CA LEU A 102 4.45 -7.99 20.66
C LEU A 102 4.23 -8.98 19.50
N GLN A 103 5.15 -9.93 19.33
CA GLN A 103 5.03 -10.95 18.30
C GLN A 103 3.85 -11.89 18.57
N GLN A 104 3.66 -12.33 19.82
CA GLN A 104 2.48 -13.11 20.21
C GLN A 104 1.18 -12.34 19.99
N CYS A 105 1.15 -11.05 20.33
CA CYS A 105 -0.01 -10.18 20.10
C CYS A 105 -0.32 -10.08 18.60
N ARG A 106 0.69 -9.87 17.75
CA ARG A 106 0.55 -9.85 16.29
C ARG A 106 -0.04 -11.17 15.78
N ASP A 107 0.50 -12.29 16.21
CA ASP A 107 0.07 -13.61 15.72
C ASP A 107 -1.35 -13.93 16.19
N CYS A 108 -1.69 -13.57 17.43
CA CYS A 108 -3.05 -13.72 17.95
C CYS A 108 -4.05 -12.81 17.22
N THR A 109 -3.69 -11.55 16.94
CA THR A 109 -4.51 -10.61 16.16
C THR A 109 -4.77 -11.16 14.75
N ASN A 110 -3.76 -11.75 14.11
CA ASN A 110 -3.92 -12.39 12.80
C ASN A 110 -4.87 -13.59 12.85
N GLN A 111 -4.88 -14.35 13.95
CA GLN A 111 -5.82 -15.46 14.12
C GLN A 111 -7.26 -14.96 14.32
N ILE A 112 -7.45 -13.90 15.12
CA ILE A 112 -8.75 -13.23 15.27
C ILE A 112 -9.24 -12.73 13.92
N LEU A 113 -8.38 -12.05 13.16
CA LEU A 113 -8.72 -11.55 11.83
C LEU A 113 -9.13 -12.70 10.89
N LYS A 114 -8.38 -13.80 10.87
CA LYS A 114 -8.74 -14.97 10.06
C LYS A 114 -10.10 -15.55 10.46
N ALA A 115 -10.37 -15.68 11.76
CA ALA A 115 -11.65 -16.18 12.26
C ALA A 115 -12.82 -15.24 11.88
N ALA A 116 -12.65 -13.92 12.06
CA ALA A 116 -13.65 -12.93 11.69
C ALA A 116 -13.90 -12.92 10.17
N MET A 117 -12.84 -12.99 9.36
CA MET A 117 -12.94 -13.07 7.89
C MET A 117 -13.62 -14.37 7.44
N ALA A 118 -13.39 -15.50 8.11
CA ALA A 118 -14.07 -16.76 7.81
C ALA A 118 -15.58 -16.67 8.11
N ILE A 119 -15.98 -16.05 9.22
CA ILE A 119 -17.40 -15.79 9.53
C ILE A 119 -18.01 -14.87 8.47
N ASN A 120 -17.34 -13.76 8.15
CA ASN A 120 -17.81 -12.82 7.12
C ASN A 120 -17.98 -13.51 5.77
N SER A 121 -16.99 -14.32 5.36
CA SER A 121 -17.06 -15.12 4.14
C SER A 121 -18.23 -16.09 4.14
N SER A 122 -18.50 -16.78 5.26
CA SER A 122 -19.62 -17.71 5.36
C SER A 122 -20.96 -17.00 5.19
N VAL A 123 -21.14 -15.84 5.83
CA VAL A 123 -22.37 -15.05 5.74
C VAL A 123 -22.58 -14.52 4.33
N LEU A 124 -21.52 -14.00 3.69
CA LEU A 124 -21.60 -13.46 2.32
C LEU A 124 -22.02 -14.50 1.29
N VAL A 125 -21.67 -15.78 1.46
CA VAL A 125 -22.08 -16.87 0.56
C VAL A 125 -23.57 -17.22 0.72
N GLU A 126 -24.15 -16.99 1.90
CA GLU A 126 -25.58 -17.22 2.15
C GLU A 126 -26.46 -16.03 1.74
N MET A 127 -25.86 -14.86 1.49
CA MET A 127 -26.61 -13.68 1.06
C MET A 127 -27.09 -13.81 -0.38
N GLU A 128 -28.36 -13.48 -0.61
CA GLU A 128 -28.92 -13.40 -1.97
C GLU A 128 -28.22 -12.30 -2.77
N ILE A 129 -27.89 -12.60 -4.02
CA ILE A 129 -27.27 -11.65 -4.93
C ILE A 129 -28.35 -10.64 -5.39
N PRO A 130 -28.17 -9.32 -5.16
CA PRO A 130 -29.13 -8.33 -5.61
C PRO A 130 -29.33 -8.35 -7.13
N THR A 131 -30.58 -8.25 -7.60
CA THR A 131 -30.91 -8.31 -9.04
C THR A 131 -30.23 -7.20 -9.85
N ALA A 132 -30.00 -6.04 -9.25
CA ALA A 132 -29.24 -4.94 -9.86
C ALA A 132 -27.83 -5.39 -10.31
N TYR A 133 -27.17 -6.28 -9.55
CA TYR A 133 -25.88 -6.83 -9.96
C TYR A 133 -26.05 -7.71 -11.20
N MET A 134 -27.08 -8.56 -11.22
CA MET A 134 -27.37 -9.46 -12.35
C MET A 134 -27.67 -8.72 -13.65
N GLU A 135 -28.36 -7.58 -13.57
CA GLU A 135 -28.70 -6.74 -14.74
C GLU A 135 -27.47 -6.04 -15.33
N THR A 136 -26.45 -5.77 -14.53
CA THR A 136 -25.21 -5.10 -14.98
C THR A 136 -24.16 -6.07 -15.53
N LEU A 137 -24.34 -7.38 -15.35
CA LEU A 137 -23.36 -8.36 -15.83
C LEU A 137 -23.25 -8.30 -17.36
N PRO A 138 -22.02 -8.41 -17.92
CA PRO A 138 -21.85 -8.48 -19.35
C PRO A 138 -22.60 -9.69 -19.89
N LYS A 139 -23.39 -9.48 -20.95
CA LYS A 139 -24.18 -10.53 -21.59
C LYS A 139 -23.33 -11.71 -22.05
N ASP A 140 -22.07 -11.44 -22.39
CA ASP A 140 -21.07 -12.43 -22.76
C ASP A 140 -19.75 -12.16 -22.02
N VAL A 141 -19.44 -13.04 -21.06
CA VAL A 141 -18.21 -12.99 -20.27
C VAL A 141 -16.98 -13.26 -21.14
N GLY A 142 -17.11 -14.13 -22.16
CA GLY A 142 -16.02 -14.45 -23.07
C GLY A 142 -15.59 -13.22 -23.87
N GLN A 143 -16.56 -12.47 -24.37
CA GLN A 143 -16.29 -11.21 -25.07
C GLN A 143 -15.65 -10.15 -24.15
N SER A 144 -16.12 -10.03 -22.92
CA SER A 144 -15.55 -9.08 -21.95
C SER A 144 -14.09 -9.43 -21.57
N ILE A 145 -13.79 -10.72 -21.41
CA ILE A 145 -12.42 -11.20 -21.19
C ILE A 145 -11.54 -10.90 -22.40
N LEU A 146 -12.02 -11.21 -23.60
CA LEU A 146 -11.27 -10.99 -24.83
C LEU A 146 -10.96 -9.50 -25.02
N GLU A 147 -11.94 -8.62 -24.79
CA GLU A 147 -11.78 -7.18 -24.89
C GLU A 147 -10.76 -6.65 -23.87
N SER A 148 -10.89 -7.04 -22.61
CA SER A 148 -9.97 -6.60 -21.55
C SER A 148 -8.53 -7.08 -21.79
N TYR A 149 -8.34 -8.34 -22.21
CA TYR A 149 -7.03 -8.88 -22.53
C TYR A 149 -6.42 -8.19 -23.75
N SER A 150 -7.22 -7.99 -24.81
CA SER A 150 -6.78 -7.28 -26.01
C SER A 150 -6.32 -5.86 -25.67
N ARG A 151 -7.05 -5.14 -24.81
CA ARG A 151 -6.69 -3.79 -24.36
C ARG A 151 -5.38 -3.76 -23.56
N VAL A 152 -5.13 -4.76 -22.71
CA VAL A 152 -3.86 -4.88 -21.98
C VAL A 152 -2.70 -5.14 -22.93
N MET A 153 -2.89 -6.07 -23.88
CA MET A 153 -1.87 -6.40 -24.88
C MET A 153 -1.54 -5.20 -25.79
N GLU A 154 -2.55 -4.44 -26.20
CA GLU A 154 -2.38 -3.23 -27.01
C GLU A 154 -1.60 -2.15 -26.25
N SER A 155 -1.96 -1.90 -24.99
CA SER A 155 -1.22 -0.97 -24.12
C SER A 155 0.24 -1.41 -23.93
N LEU A 156 0.50 -2.70 -23.70
CA LEU A 156 1.85 -3.22 -23.56
C LEU A 156 2.66 -3.06 -24.84
N ALA A 157 2.08 -3.42 -25.99
CA ALA A 157 2.73 -3.27 -27.30
C ALA A 157 3.04 -1.81 -27.60
N PHE A 158 2.14 -0.88 -27.27
CA PHE A 158 2.37 0.55 -27.40
C PHE A 158 3.54 1.02 -26.53
N ASN A 159 3.59 0.62 -25.25
CA ASN A 159 4.68 0.98 -24.35
C ASN A 159 6.03 0.47 -24.85
N ILE A 160 6.10 -0.79 -25.30
CA ILE A 160 7.33 -1.38 -25.85
C ILE A 160 7.77 -0.61 -27.10
N ARG A 161 6.85 -0.36 -28.04
CA ARG A 161 7.14 0.40 -29.25
C ARG A 161 7.69 1.78 -28.94
N ALA A 162 7.02 2.53 -28.06
CA ALA A 162 7.45 3.87 -27.67
C ALA A 162 8.87 3.88 -27.09
N ARG A 163 9.23 2.90 -26.25
CA ARG A 163 10.60 2.78 -25.72
C ARG A 163 11.63 2.45 -26.80
N ILE A 164 11.27 1.65 -27.81
CA ILE A 164 12.15 1.36 -28.95
C ILE A 164 12.34 2.63 -29.80
N ASP A 165 11.27 3.34 -30.11
CA ASP A 165 11.31 4.58 -30.89
C ASP A 165 12.16 5.65 -30.18
N ASP A 166 12.03 5.79 -28.85
CA ASP A 166 12.87 6.68 -28.04
C ASP A 166 14.38 6.36 -28.19
N VAL A 167 14.75 5.07 -28.18
CA VAL A 167 16.15 4.63 -28.33
C VAL A 167 16.67 4.91 -29.73
N ILE A 168 15.88 4.60 -30.76
CA ILE A 168 16.23 4.88 -32.17
C ILE A 168 16.45 6.38 -32.36
N TYR A 169 15.55 7.21 -31.82
CA TYR A 169 15.65 8.66 -31.90
C TYR A 169 16.96 9.18 -31.28
N VAL A 170 17.33 8.68 -30.09
CA VAL A 170 18.58 9.08 -29.43
C VAL A 170 19.81 8.65 -30.24
N ASP A 171 19.81 7.44 -30.80
CA ASP A 171 20.91 6.94 -31.65
C ASP A 171 21.10 7.78 -32.92
N ASP A 172 20.00 8.12 -33.61
CA ASP A 172 20.03 8.97 -34.79
C ASP A 172 20.53 10.39 -34.47
N ALA A 173 20.11 10.95 -33.34
CA ALA A 173 20.61 12.26 -32.88
C ALA A 173 22.13 12.23 -32.62
N ILE A 174 22.65 11.16 -32.01
CA ILE A 174 24.10 10.99 -31.78
C ILE A 174 24.85 10.88 -33.11
N LYS A 175 24.35 10.09 -34.07
CA LYS A 175 24.96 9.94 -35.40
C LYS A 175 25.02 11.27 -36.16
N GLN A 176 23.96 12.08 -36.07
CA GLN A 176 23.93 13.41 -36.70
C GLN A 176 24.94 14.38 -36.07
N CYS A 177 25.07 14.39 -34.73
CA CYS A 177 26.10 15.18 -34.05
C CYS A 177 27.52 14.77 -34.48
N ALA A 178 27.80 13.46 -34.55
CA ALA A 178 29.11 12.97 -34.99
C ALA A 178 29.43 13.35 -36.44
N ALA A 179 28.44 13.29 -37.34
CA ALA A 179 28.61 13.72 -38.73
C ALA A 179 28.86 15.24 -38.84
N ALA A 180 28.17 16.05 -38.05
CA ALA A 180 28.38 17.51 -37.99
C ALA A 180 29.78 17.88 -37.45
N GLU A 181 30.30 17.13 -36.48
CA GLU A 181 31.66 17.34 -35.95
C GLU A 181 32.75 16.98 -36.96
N SER A 182 32.53 15.97 -37.81
CA SER A 182 33.46 15.55 -38.85
C SER A 182 33.54 16.53 -40.04
N SER A 183 32.51 17.36 -40.24
CA SER A 183 32.39 18.31 -41.34
C SER A 183 32.86 19.72 -40.97
N VAL A 184 33.32 19.96 -39.73
CA VAL A 184 34.00 21.20 -39.36
C VAL A 184 35.36 21.26 -40.07
N PRO A 185 35.61 22.24 -40.95
CA PRO A 185 36.88 22.36 -41.66
C PRO A 185 38.05 22.51 -40.69
N LEU A 186 39.15 21.81 -40.97
CA LEU A 186 40.41 21.82 -40.21
C LEU A 186 41.05 23.22 -39.98
N GLN A 187 40.47 24.30 -40.51
CA GLN A 187 40.93 25.67 -40.29
C GLN A 187 40.54 26.25 -38.92
N GLN A 188 39.47 25.79 -38.26
CA GLN A 188 39.06 26.33 -36.94
C GLN A 188 39.71 25.62 -35.74
N ARG A 189 40.14 24.35 -35.88
CA ARG A 189 40.90 23.63 -34.83
C ARG A 189 42.32 24.16 -34.60
N ARG A 190 42.87 24.94 -35.55
CA ARG A 190 44.21 25.55 -35.44
C ARG A 190 44.18 26.94 -34.75
N ILE A 191 43.06 27.66 -34.83
CA ILE A 191 42.94 29.05 -34.32
C ILE A 191 42.74 29.11 -32.79
N ARG A 192 42.14 28.10 -32.16
CA ARG A 192 41.97 28.07 -30.69
C ARG A 192 43.23 27.70 -29.89
N ARG A 193 44.32 27.28 -30.54
CA ARG A 193 45.59 26.91 -29.86
C ARG A 193 46.74 27.92 -30.07
N SER A 194 46.57 28.94 -30.92
CA SER A 194 47.67 29.90 -31.22
C SER A 194 47.42 31.33 -30.75
N SER A 195 46.47 31.57 -29.84
CA SER A 195 46.30 32.88 -29.18
C SER A 195 46.96 32.87 -27.80
N HIS A 196 48.27 32.61 -27.75
CA HIS A 196 49.13 33.16 -26.71
C HIS A 196 49.92 34.32 -27.33
N PRO A 197 49.78 35.57 -26.85
CA PRO A 197 50.60 36.65 -27.34
C PRO A 197 51.99 36.53 -26.69
N GLU A 198 53.04 36.50 -27.52
CA GLU A 198 54.40 36.72 -27.02
C GLU A 198 54.54 38.16 -26.54
N GLU A 199 55.07 38.30 -25.34
CA GLU A 199 55.65 39.52 -24.78
C GLU A 199 56.69 40.09 -25.74
N ASN A 200 56.58 41.39 -26.04
CA ASN A 200 57.72 42.21 -26.41
C ASN A 200 57.57 43.55 -25.70
N VAL A 201 58.27 43.69 -24.58
CA VAL A 201 58.51 44.95 -23.89
C VAL A 201 59.97 45.30 -24.13
N SER A 202 60.20 46.43 -24.81
CA SER A 202 61.47 47.16 -24.83
C SER A 202 61.70 47.91 -23.54
#